data_AF-G5E374-F1
#
_entry.id   AF-G5E374-F1
#
_cell.length_a   1.000
_cell.length_b   1.000
_cell.length_c   1.000
_cell.angle_alpha   90.00
_cell.angle_beta   90.00
_cell.angle_gamma   90.00
#
_symmetry.space_group_name_H-M   'P 1'
#
loop_
_entity.id
_entity.type
_entity.pdbx_description
1 polymer ?
#
loop_
_entity_poly.entity_id
_entity_poly.type
_entity_poly.pdbx_seq_one_letter_code
_entity_poly.pdbx_strand_id
1 'polypeptide(L)'
;QGAGAGTRSNKHTLAEAWVQKTSEMNTFQQYHCRTHLGHLLNVGDLGMGFLANCNLNDEYINMNQHHIPDVVLIKKYDRTKRQRRRNEGMDTDDERQYQDFLEDLEEDELLRKNINIYRNANVPVESDTDEEGAPRISLAEMLEDLHISQDATGGDGAEMLTE
;
A
#
# COMPACT_ATOMS: atom_id res chain seq x y z
N GLN A 1 -10.28 -17.88 32.76
CA GLN A 1 -11.25 -17.94 31.65
C GLN A 1 -12.50 -17.20 32.11
N GLY A 2 -12.94 -16.19 31.37
CA GLY A 2 -14.15 -15.42 31.72
C GLY A 2 -15.40 -16.12 31.20
N ALA A 3 -16.50 -16.02 31.95
CA ALA A 3 -17.81 -16.47 31.47
C ALA A 3 -18.22 -15.70 30.20
N GLY A 4 -18.83 -16.39 29.23
CA GLY A 4 -19.39 -15.78 28.02
C GLY A 4 -18.46 -15.63 26.80
N ALA A 5 -17.22 -16.13 26.85
CA ALA A 5 -16.23 -15.91 25.80
C ALA A 5 -16.48 -16.64 24.45
N GLY A 6 -17.47 -17.54 24.37
CA GLY A 6 -17.81 -18.26 23.12
C GLY A 6 -16.66 -19.12 22.55
N THR A 7 -16.75 -19.44 21.25
CA THR A 7 -15.77 -20.26 20.54
C THR A 7 -14.50 -19.47 20.23
N ARG A 8 -13.32 -20.03 20.54
CA ARG A 8 -12.02 -19.44 20.20
C ARG A 8 -11.52 -19.95 18.86
N SER A 9 -10.90 -19.06 18.07
CA SER A 9 -10.22 -19.45 16.84
C SER A 9 -8.98 -20.31 17.15
N ASN A 10 -8.80 -21.40 16.41
CA ASN A 10 -7.58 -22.21 16.41
C ASN A 10 -6.50 -21.68 15.46
N LYS A 11 -6.86 -20.74 14.58
CA LYS A 11 -5.95 -20.12 13.60
C LYS A 11 -5.22 -18.90 14.18
N HIS A 12 -5.84 -18.21 15.14
CA HIS A 12 -5.38 -16.90 15.57
C HIS A 12 -4.84 -16.94 17.01
N THR A 13 -3.84 -16.11 17.27
CA THR A 13 -3.23 -15.97 18.60
C THR A 13 -3.39 -14.53 19.03
N LEU A 14 -4.03 -14.34 20.18
CA LEU A 14 -4.25 -13.03 20.75
C LEU A 14 -2.93 -12.48 21.30
N ALA A 15 -2.56 -11.28 20.92
CA ALA A 15 -1.37 -10.58 21.38
C ALA A 15 -1.64 -9.09 21.60
N GLU A 16 -0.76 -8.45 22.36
CA GLU A 16 -0.70 -7.00 22.54
C GLU A 16 0.50 -6.50 21.74
N ALA A 17 0.33 -5.38 21.05
CA ALA A 17 1.35 -4.79 20.21
C ALA A 17 1.34 -3.27 20.33
N TRP A 18 2.55 -2.70 20.35
CA TRP A 18 2.79 -1.28 20.13
C TRP A 18 3.23 -1.10 18.69
N VAL A 19 2.53 -0.25 17.96
CA VAL A 19 2.76 -0.02 16.53
C VAL A 19 2.93 1.46 16.24
N GLN A 20 3.67 1.77 15.18
CA GLN A 20 3.88 3.11 14.69
C GLN A 20 3.58 3.14 13.19
N LYS A 21 2.99 4.23 12.71
CA LYS A 21 2.75 4.42 11.27
C LYS A 21 4.08 4.61 10.55
N THR A 22 4.26 3.92 9.44
CA THR A 22 5.46 4.06 8.58
C THR A 22 5.65 5.51 8.13
N SER A 23 4.56 6.21 7.79
CA SER A 23 4.58 7.63 7.38
C SER A 23 4.99 8.61 8.49
N GLU A 24 5.02 8.17 9.74
CA GLU A 24 5.32 9.01 10.92
C GLU A 24 6.48 8.43 11.74
N MET A 25 7.37 7.65 11.11
CA MET A 25 8.55 7.05 11.75
C MET A 25 9.51 8.07 12.38
N ASN A 26 9.45 9.33 11.95
CA ASN A 26 10.22 10.43 12.52
C ASN A 26 9.62 11.02 13.81
N THR A 27 8.44 10.56 14.23
CA THR A 27 7.78 10.99 15.46
C THR A 27 7.91 9.94 16.57
N PHE A 28 7.45 10.27 17.78
CA PHE A 28 7.34 9.31 18.89
C PHE A 28 5.90 8.78 19.07
N GLN A 29 5.02 9.03 18.10
CA GLN A 29 3.61 8.64 18.19
C GLN A 29 3.46 7.13 17.99
N GLN A 30 3.04 6.43 19.03
CA GLN A 30 2.76 5.00 19.00
C GLN A 30 1.32 4.73 19.38
N TYR A 31 0.80 3.61 18.87
CA TYR A 31 -0.55 3.13 19.12
C TYR A 31 -0.47 1.76 19.76
N HIS A 32 -1.21 1.58 20.84
CA HIS A 32 -1.41 0.28 21.44
C HIS A 32 -2.59 -0.41 20.77
N CYS A 33 -2.43 -1.68 20.38
CA CYS A 33 -3.53 -2.47 19.87
C CYS A 33 -3.48 -3.91 20.38
N ARG A 34 -4.66 -4.51 20.50
CA ARG A 34 -4.81 -5.94 20.74
C ARG A 34 -5.12 -6.62 19.43
N THR A 35 -4.26 -7.53 18.99
CA THR A 35 -4.32 -8.15 17.66
C THR A 35 -4.50 -9.66 17.74
N HIS A 36 -5.11 -10.22 16.71
CA HIS A 36 -5.27 -11.67 16.51
C HIS A 36 -4.10 -12.28 15.70
N LEU A 37 -3.17 -11.44 15.25
CA LEU A 37 -1.99 -11.80 14.44
C LEU A 37 -0.76 -12.16 15.29
N GLY A 38 -0.93 -12.51 16.57
CA GLY A 38 0.17 -12.70 17.51
C GLY A 38 1.15 -13.84 17.19
N HIS A 39 0.77 -14.76 16.29
CA HIS A 39 1.64 -15.83 15.80
C HIS A 39 2.30 -15.50 14.44
N LEU A 40 1.96 -14.35 13.85
CA LEU A 40 2.44 -13.89 12.55
C LEU A 40 3.40 -12.70 12.66
N LEU A 41 3.13 -11.80 13.61
CA LEU A 41 3.89 -10.57 13.78
C LEU A 41 5.08 -10.77 14.73
N ASN A 42 6.25 -10.34 14.28
CA ASN A 42 7.45 -10.12 15.08
C ASN A 42 7.74 -8.62 15.19
N VAL A 43 8.63 -8.25 16.12
CA VAL A 43 9.12 -6.87 16.22
C VAL A 43 9.83 -6.50 14.92
N GLY A 44 9.44 -5.37 14.33
CA GLY A 44 9.97 -4.87 13.06
C GLY A 44 9.19 -5.31 11.81
N ASP A 45 8.20 -6.19 11.95
CA ASP A 45 7.32 -6.53 10.83
C ASP A 45 6.40 -5.36 10.45
N LEU A 46 6.09 -5.25 9.15
CA LEU A 46 5.09 -4.32 8.64
C LEU A 46 3.69 -4.96 8.72
N GLY A 47 2.70 -4.15 9.08
CA GLY A 47 1.31 -4.57 9.20
C GLY A 47 0.36 -3.56 8.55
N MET A 48 -0.72 -4.07 7.96
CA MET A 48 -1.82 -3.28 7.42
C MET A 48 -3.00 -3.30 8.39
N GLY A 49 -3.67 -2.16 8.53
CA GLY A 49 -4.79 -2.00 9.43
C GLY A 49 -5.54 -0.69 9.26
N PHE A 50 -6.63 -0.55 10.00
CA PHE A 50 -7.38 0.69 10.10
C PHE A 50 -6.99 1.45 11.36
N LEU A 51 -7.12 2.78 11.29
CA LEU A 51 -6.91 3.70 12.38
C LEU A 51 -8.22 4.43 12.67
N ALA A 52 -8.49 4.76 13.93
CA ALA A 52 -9.78 5.32 14.37
C ALA A 52 -10.15 6.70 13.79
N ASN A 53 -9.27 7.32 13.01
CA ASN A 53 -9.52 8.62 12.36
C ASN A 53 -10.48 8.52 11.15
N CYS A 54 -11.08 7.35 10.90
CA CYS A 54 -12.07 7.17 9.84
C CYS A 54 -13.41 7.82 10.22
N ASN A 55 -13.89 8.76 9.40
CA ASN A 55 -15.25 9.28 9.51
C ASN A 55 -16.24 8.23 8.96
N LEU A 56 -16.78 7.40 9.84
CA LEU A 56 -17.74 6.35 9.50
C LEU A 56 -19.16 6.90 9.62
N ASN A 57 -19.86 6.98 8.49
CA ASN A 57 -21.30 7.28 8.47
C ASN A 57 -22.10 5.97 8.57
N ASP A 58 -22.01 5.30 9.72
CA ASP A 58 -22.66 4.01 9.95
C ASP A 58 -23.55 4.07 11.20
N GLU A 59 -24.84 3.75 11.02
CA GLU A 59 -25.85 3.75 12.08
C GLU A 59 -25.56 2.73 13.20
N TYR A 60 -24.80 1.67 12.88
CA TYR A 60 -24.42 0.62 13.83
C TYR A 60 -23.21 1.01 14.70
N ILE A 61 -22.53 2.12 14.39
CA ILE A 61 -21.37 2.64 15.14
C ILE A 61 -21.83 3.73 16.14
N ASN A 62 -23.08 3.67 16.59
CA ASN A 62 -23.55 4.43 17.76
C ASN A 62 -23.10 3.77 19.08
N MET A 63 -21.80 3.47 19.20
CA MET A 63 -21.18 2.90 20.40
C MET A 63 -20.38 3.95 21.16
N ASN A 64 -20.17 3.72 22.46
CA ASN A 64 -19.28 4.56 23.27
C ASN A 64 -17.87 4.56 22.67
N GLN A 65 -17.32 5.75 22.41
CA GLN A 65 -15.98 5.93 21.83
C GLN A 65 -14.88 5.18 22.60
N HIS A 66 -15.03 5.02 23.92
CA HIS A 66 -14.08 4.28 24.76
C HIS A 66 -13.97 2.78 24.45
N HIS A 67 -14.93 2.20 23.72
CA HIS A 67 -14.88 0.79 23.32
C HIS A 67 -14.38 0.60 21.88
N ILE A 68 -14.15 1.68 21.14
CA ILE A 68 -13.65 1.64 19.77
C ILE A 68 -12.12 1.62 19.84
N PRO A 69 -11.45 0.62 19.25
CA PRO A 69 -9.99 0.56 19.24
C PRO A 69 -9.40 1.65 18.34
N ASP A 70 -8.30 2.26 18.76
CA ASP A 70 -7.56 3.26 17.98
C ASP A 70 -6.94 2.67 16.71
N VAL A 71 -6.51 1.41 16.77
CA VAL A 71 -5.88 0.68 15.66
C VAL A 71 -6.38 -0.76 15.62
N VAL A 72 -6.69 -1.24 14.41
CA VAL A 72 -7.06 -2.63 14.13
C VAL A 72 -6.15 -3.18 13.04
N LEU A 73 -5.26 -4.11 13.40
CA LEU A 73 -4.41 -4.82 12.44
C LEU A 73 -5.17 -5.98 11.79
N ILE A 74 -5.04 -6.10 10.47
CA ILE A 74 -5.79 -7.06 9.65
C ILE A 74 -4.86 -8.08 8.99
N LYS A 75 -3.72 -7.62 8.49
CA LYS A 75 -2.81 -8.45 7.68
C LYS A 75 -1.36 -8.05 7.92
N LYS A 76 -0.47 -9.04 8.01
CA LYS A 76 0.98 -8.80 7.93
C LYS A 76 1.35 -8.46 6.49
N TYR A 77 2.08 -7.37 6.29
CA TYR A 77 2.71 -7.04 5.02
C TYR A 77 4.08 -7.71 4.97
N ASP A 78 4.32 -8.50 3.92
CA ASP A 78 5.54 -9.28 3.74
C ASP A 78 6.19 -8.88 2.42
N ARG A 79 7.14 -7.95 2.50
CA ARG A 79 7.86 -7.40 1.36
C ARG A 79 8.62 -8.51 0.62
N THR A 80 9.31 -9.40 1.33
CA THR A 80 10.08 -10.49 0.71
C THR A 80 9.19 -11.45 -0.06
N LYS A 81 7.99 -11.75 0.45
CA LYS A 81 7.04 -12.61 -0.26
C LYS A 81 6.50 -11.95 -1.52
N ARG A 82 6.26 -10.63 -1.49
CA ARG A 82 5.86 -9.82 -2.66
C ARG A 82 6.97 -9.78 -3.70
N GLN A 83 8.20 -9.46 -3.29
CA GLN A 83 9.40 -9.50 -4.13
C GLN A 83 9.56 -10.83 -4.85
N ARG A 84 9.42 -11.95 -4.13
CA ARG A 84 9.58 -13.27 -4.74
C ARG A 84 8.54 -13.51 -5.84
N ARG A 85 7.28 -13.11 -5.64
CA ARG A 85 6.21 -13.26 -6.66
C ARG A 85 6.47 -12.41 -7.88
N ARG A 86 6.99 -11.19 -7.70
CA ARG A 86 7.35 -10.31 -8.82
C ARG A 86 8.57 -10.81 -9.56
N ASN A 87 9.53 -11.40 -8.86
CA ASN A 87 10.76 -11.94 -9.44
C ASN A 87 10.58 -13.36 -10.00
N GLU A 88 9.39 -13.96 -9.91
CA GLU A 88 9.08 -15.26 -10.53
C GLU A 88 9.11 -15.12 -12.06
N GLY A 89 10.05 -15.83 -12.71
CA GLY A 89 10.22 -15.81 -14.17
C GLY A 89 11.24 -14.80 -14.70
N MET A 90 12.00 -14.14 -13.82
CA MET A 90 13.15 -13.32 -14.23
C MET A 90 14.40 -14.19 -14.35
N ASP A 91 14.98 -14.19 -15.55
CA ASP A 91 16.10 -15.07 -15.88
C ASP A 91 17.45 -14.44 -15.50
N THR A 92 17.53 -13.11 -15.45
CA THR A 92 18.80 -12.39 -15.23
C THR A 92 18.84 -11.66 -13.88
N ASP A 93 20.07 -11.45 -13.36
CA ASP A 93 20.28 -10.60 -12.17
C ASP A 93 19.88 -9.15 -12.45
N ASP A 94 20.11 -8.66 -13.67
CA ASP A 94 19.78 -7.30 -14.08
C ASP A 94 18.26 -7.04 -14.03
N GLU A 95 17.45 -8.00 -14.47
CA GLU A 95 15.97 -7.92 -14.38
C GLU A 95 15.50 -7.85 -12.93
N ARG A 96 16.09 -8.67 -12.04
CA ARG A 96 15.77 -8.66 -10.61
C ARG A 96 16.13 -7.32 -9.97
N GLN A 97 17.34 -6.82 -10.22
CA GLN A 97 17.80 -5.54 -9.68
C GLN A 97 16.95 -4.37 -10.18
N TYR A 98 16.56 -4.40 -11.45
CA TYR A 98 15.66 -3.38 -12.01
C TYR A 98 14.30 -3.39 -11.31
N GLN A 99 13.78 -4.55 -10.96
CA GLN A 99 12.46 -4.70 -10.34
C GLN A 99 12.47 -4.37 -8.85
N ASP A 100 13.54 -4.72 -8.15
CA ASP A 100 13.78 -4.25 -6.78
C ASP A 100 13.83 -2.72 -6.73
N PHE A 101 14.49 -2.08 -7.71
CA PHE A 101 14.51 -0.61 -7.84
C PHE A 101 13.11 -0.01 -8.09
N LEU A 102 12.31 -0.63 -8.98
CA LEU A 102 10.93 -0.17 -9.21
C LEU A 102 10.07 -0.30 -7.95
N GLU A 103 10.26 -1.35 -7.14
CA GLU A 103 9.56 -1.51 -5.87
C GLU A 103 9.99 -0.45 -4.85
N ASP A 104 11.29 -0.15 -4.74
CA ASP A 104 11.78 0.93 -3.88
C ASP A 104 11.15 2.28 -4.26
N LEU A 105 10.93 2.55 -5.55
CA LEU A 105 10.21 3.74 -6.01
C LEU A 105 8.72 3.74 -5.67
N GLU A 106 8.09 2.57 -5.54
CA GLU A 106 6.70 2.46 -5.10
C GLU A 106 6.56 2.65 -3.58
N GLU A 107 7.58 2.28 -2.80
CA GLU A 107 7.54 2.30 -1.32
C GLU A 107 8.09 3.60 -0.69
N ASP A 108 9.10 4.23 -1.30
CA ASP A 108 9.80 5.40 -0.74
C ASP A 108 9.51 6.70 -1.52
N GLU A 109 8.68 7.56 -0.93
CA GLU A 109 8.31 8.87 -1.48
C GLU A 109 9.52 9.80 -1.69
N LEU A 110 10.56 9.72 -0.85
CA LEU A 110 11.75 10.57 -0.97
C LEU A 110 12.61 10.15 -2.16
N LEU A 111 12.78 8.83 -2.38
CA LEU A 111 13.47 8.31 -3.55
C LEU A 111 12.71 8.67 -4.83
N ARG A 112 11.38 8.51 -4.77
CA ARG A 112 10.45 8.72 -5.86
C ARG A 112 10.35 10.18 -6.33
N LYS A 113 10.47 11.14 -5.42
CA LYS A 113 10.33 12.58 -5.69
C LYS A 113 11.30 13.13 -6.74
N ASN A 114 12.48 12.53 -6.89
CA ASN A 114 13.52 13.03 -7.79
C ASN A 114 13.57 12.32 -9.14
N ILE A 115 12.54 11.52 -9.48
CA ILE A 115 12.50 10.69 -10.69
C ILE A 115 11.23 11.00 -11.48
N ASN A 116 11.35 11.17 -12.80
CA ASN A 116 10.21 11.41 -13.67
C ASN A 116 9.51 10.08 -13.99
N ILE A 117 8.18 10.04 -13.88
CA ILE A 117 7.40 8.84 -14.19
C ILE A 117 6.28 9.20 -15.14
N TYR A 118 6.16 8.42 -16.21
CA TYR A 118 5.20 8.66 -17.28
C TYR A 118 4.36 7.42 -17.53
N ARG A 119 3.09 7.63 -17.83
CA ARG A 119 2.18 6.57 -18.24
C ARG A 119 2.50 6.14 -19.67
N ASN A 120 2.72 4.83 -19.88
CA ASN A 120 2.74 4.24 -21.21
C ASN A 120 1.31 3.91 -21.66
N ALA A 121 0.84 4.52 -22.76
CA ALA A 121 -0.53 4.32 -23.26
C ALA A 121 -0.77 2.93 -23.87
N ASN A 122 0.29 2.24 -24.30
CA ASN A 122 0.20 0.95 -25.00
C ASN A 122 0.23 -0.26 -24.05
N VAL A 123 0.55 -0.04 -22.77
CA VAL A 123 0.60 -1.09 -21.76
C VAL A 123 -0.72 -1.04 -20.99
N PRO A 124 -1.52 -2.13 -21.00
CA PRO A 124 -2.70 -2.22 -20.15
C PRO A 124 -2.27 -1.96 -18.70
N VAL A 125 -2.99 -1.07 -18.02
CA VAL A 125 -2.80 -0.92 -16.57
C VAL A 125 -3.22 -2.26 -15.96
N GLU A 126 -2.25 -3.02 -15.45
CA GLU A 126 -2.50 -4.22 -14.66
C GLU A 126 -3.29 -3.79 -13.42
N SER A 127 -4.61 -3.81 -13.58
CA SER A 127 -5.57 -3.77 -12.50
C SER A 127 -5.69 -5.21 -12.04
N ASP A 128 -5.51 -5.43 -10.75
CA ASP A 128 -5.79 -6.71 -10.09
C ASP A 128 -4.69 -7.78 -10.22
N THR A 129 -3.55 -7.51 -9.61
CA THR A 129 -2.87 -8.56 -8.84
C THR A 129 -3.26 -8.41 -7.37
N ASP A 130 -3.51 -9.55 -6.70
CA ASP A 130 -4.14 -9.80 -5.38
C ASP A 130 -3.56 -9.05 -4.14
N GLU A 131 -2.87 -7.94 -4.33
CA GLU A 131 -2.31 -7.06 -3.30
C GLU A 131 -3.01 -5.71 -3.30
N GLU A 132 -4.32 -5.76 -3.05
CA GLU A 132 -5.11 -4.62 -2.62
C GLU A 132 -4.45 -3.98 -1.38
N GLY A 133 -4.08 -2.71 -1.48
CA GLY A 133 -3.46 -1.93 -0.41
C GLY A 133 -1.93 -1.96 -0.34
N ALA A 134 -1.22 -2.60 -1.27
CA ALA A 134 0.23 -2.45 -1.32
C ALA A 134 0.64 -1.07 -1.87
N PRO A 135 1.83 -0.54 -1.50
CA PRO A 135 2.37 0.69 -2.05
C PRO A 135 2.40 0.65 -3.57
N ARG A 136 1.90 1.73 -4.20
CA ARG A 136 1.88 1.95 -5.64
C ARG A 136 1.95 3.45 -5.89
N ILE A 137 2.60 3.83 -6.98
CA ILE A 137 2.63 5.21 -7.45
C ILE A 137 1.23 5.63 -7.90
N SER A 138 0.76 6.78 -7.42
CA SER A 138 -0.59 7.25 -7.74
C SER A 138 -0.67 7.85 -9.15
N LEU A 139 -1.83 7.79 -9.81
CA LEU A 139 -2.01 8.45 -11.12
C LEU A 139 -1.82 9.97 -11.05
N ALA A 140 -2.21 10.59 -9.93
CA ALA A 140 -2.02 12.02 -9.73
C ALA A 140 -0.52 12.38 -9.80
N GLU A 141 0.31 11.57 -9.16
CA GLU A 141 1.76 11.72 -9.10
C GLU A 141 2.44 11.41 -10.45
N MET A 142 1.90 10.49 -11.26
CA MET A 142 2.40 10.26 -12.62
C MET A 142 2.09 11.43 -13.58
N LEU A 143 1.14 12.30 -13.21
CA LEU A 143 0.66 13.40 -14.06
C LEU A 143 1.07 14.77 -13.54
N GLU A 144 1.73 14.86 -12.38
CA GLU A 144 2.06 16.12 -11.70
C GLU A 144 2.91 17.05 -12.58
N ASP A 145 3.90 16.49 -13.30
CA ASP A 145 4.79 17.24 -14.21
C ASP A 145 4.35 17.20 -15.68
N LEU A 146 3.19 16.61 -16.00
CA LEU A 146 2.70 16.52 -17.37
C LEU A 146 2.13 17.86 -17.84
N HIS A 147 2.96 18.64 -18.53
CA HIS A 147 2.55 19.88 -19.20
C HIS A 147 1.96 19.57 -20.59
N ILE A 148 0.63 19.47 -20.70
CA ILE A 148 -0.05 19.38 -21.98
C ILE A 148 -0.15 20.79 -22.57
N SER A 149 0.78 21.17 -23.44
CA SER A 149 0.61 22.37 -24.27
C SER A 149 -0.53 22.13 -25.25
N GLN A 150 -1.34 23.17 -25.46
CA GLN A 150 -2.62 23.18 -26.19
C GLN A 150 -2.51 22.91 -27.71
N ASP A 151 -1.42 22.30 -28.17
CA ASP A 151 -1.09 22.14 -29.60
C ASP A 151 -0.86 20.66 -30.01
N ALA A 152 -1.09 19.71 -29.10
CA ALA A 152 -0.93 18.27 -29.38
C ALA A 152 -2.12 17.63 -30.12
N THR A 153 -3.24 18.35 -30.24
CA THR A 153 -4.28 18.05 -31.23
C THR A 153 -3.94 18.90 -32.43
N GLY A 154 -3.18 18.34 -33.38
CA GLY A 154 -2.95 19.00 -34.65
C GLY A 154 -4.29 19.54 -35.15
N GLY A 155 -4.41 20.86 -35.26
CA GLY A 155 -5.64 21.50 -35.68
C GLY A 155 -6.12 20.89 -37.00
N ASP A 156 -7.44 20.92 -37.22
CA ASP A 156 -8.07 20.43 -38.45
C ASP A 156 -7.28 20.89 -39.69
N GLY A 157 -6.50 19.97 -40.29
CA GLY A 157 -5.74 20.23 -41.53
C GLY A 157 -4.24 19.92 -41.55
N ALA A 158 -3.64 19.27 -40.55
CA ALA A 158 -2.23 18.86 -40.66
C ALA A 158 -2.03 17.80 -41.77
N GLU A 159 -1.36 18.18 -42.86
CA GLU A 159 -1.03 17.32 -44.00
C GLU A 159 -0.23 16.10 -43.55
N MET A 160 -0.73 14.91 -43.92
CA MET A 160 -0.03 13.64 -43.69
C MET A 160 1.21 13.60 -44.58
N LEU A 161 2.41 13.62 -43.97
CA LEU A 161 3.67 13.42 -44.68
C LEU A 161 3.66 12.05 -45.37
N THR A 162 3.61 12.08 -46.70
CA THR A 162 3.85 10.92 -47.56
C THR A 162 5.27 10.97 -48.09
N GLU A 163 6.11 10.03 -47.64
CA GLU A 163 7.18 9.42 -48.45
C GLU A 163 7.21 7.92 -48.20
#